data_AF-A0A261AW31-F1
#
_entry.id   AF-A0A261AW31-F1
#
_cell.length_a   1.000
_cell.length_b   1.000
_cell.length_c   1.000
_cell.angle_alpha   90.00
_cell.angle_beta   90.00
_cell.angle_gamma   90.00
#
_symmetry.space_group_name_H-M   'P 1'
#
loop_
_entity.id
_entity.type
_entity.pdbx_description
1 polymer ?
#
loop_
_entity_poly.entity_id
_entity_poly.type
_entity_poly.pdbx_seq_one_letter_code
_entity_poly.pdbx_strand_id
1 'polypeptide(L)'
;MLKTAELADGLLGTTLQWDDVEEIANEGAKGVELKFGEKKSIKPLAEGVMIHFGLAATDLARLFNTCLTPEVRHANTNKYLEKYHEFLETHCKEAGKKVPFDLEQLTTTYQLAYPRVSAYLLPALTAVLEKVVSMPDSPIKLTFLGSFIAKVKGIYADIIEYHENRPEY
;
A
#
# COMPACT_ATOMS: atom_id res chain seq x y z
N MET A 1 -33.92 13.10 -1.99
CA MET A 1 -33.00 12.89 -0.85
C MET A 1 -32.57 11.43 -0.86
N LEU A 2 -31.29 11.14 -1.11
CA LEU A 2 -30.74 9.81 -0.87
C LEU A 2 -30.68 9.59 0.65
N LYS A 3 -31.28 8.52 1.15
CA LYS A 3 -31.07 8.06 2.52
C LYS A 3 -29.64 7.56 2.62
N THR A 4 -28.75 8.31 3.26
CA THR A 4 -27.42 7.83 3.64
C THR A 4 -27.60 6.77 4.72
N ALA A 5 -26.98 5.60 4.53
CA ALA A 5 -26.94 4.58 5.57
C ALA A 5 -26.27 5.16 6.82
N GLU A 6 -26.83 4.89 8.00
CA GLU A 6 -26.17 5.24 9.27
C GLU A 6 -24.95 4.33 9.44
N LEU A 7 -23.82 4.94 9.82
CA LEU A 7 -22.61 4.20 10.15
C LEU A 7 -22.83 3.44 11.46
N ALA A 8 -22.24 2.25 11.58
CA ALA A 8 -22.27 1.48 12.82
C ALA A 8 -21.26 2.03 13.84
N ASP A 9 -21.49 1.76 15.13
CA ASP A 9 -20.70 2.32 16.25
C ASP A 9 -19.28 1.73 16.41
N GLY A 10 -18.90 0.79 15.56
CA GLY A 10 -17.58 0.17 15.59
C GLY A 10 -16.52 0.94 14.80
N LEU A 11 -15.34 0.33 14.72
CA LEU A 11 -14.16 0.88 14.09
C LEU A 11 -14.44 1.27 12.64
N LEU A 12 -14.06 2.49 12.28
CA LEU A 12 -14.25 3.08 10.94
C LEU A 12 -15.71 3.08 10.45
N GLY A 13 -16.70 3.11 11.36
CA GLY A 13 -18.11 3.13 11.01
C GLY A 13 -18.68 1.74 10.65
N THR A 14 -18.00 0.67 11.06
CA THR A 14 -18.39 -0.73 10.85
C THR A 14 -18.90 -1.36 12.15
N THR A 15 -19.20 -2.66 12.16
CA THR A 15 -19.54 -3.38 13.40
C THR A 15 -18.31 -3.89 14.17
N LEU A 16 -17.12 -3.82 13.57
CA LEU A 16 -15.87 -4.34 14.16
C LEU A 16 -15.46 -3.56 15.40
N GLN A 17 -15.00 -4.26 16.42
CA GLN A 17 -14.47 -3.73 17.67
C GLN A 17 -12.96 -3.97 17.77
N TRP A 18 -12.31 -3.29 18.71
CA TRP A 18 -10.90 -3.53 18.99
C TRP A 18 -10.61 -4.95 19.44
N ASP A 19 -11.56 -5.59 20.11
CA ASP A 19 -11.42 -6.96 20.60
C ASP A 19 -11.41 -7.94 19.41
N ASP A 20 -12.24 -7.70 18.39
CA ASP A 20 -12.21 -8.47 17.13
C ASP A 20 -10.85 -8.34 16.42
N VAL A 21 -10.28 -7.13 16.39
CA VAL A 21 -8.97 -6.87 15.77
C VAL A 21 -7.84 -7.56 16.55
N GLU A 22 -7.94 -7.58 17.87
CA GLU A 22 -6.99 -8.27 18.75
C GLU A 22 -7.09 -9.79 18.58
N GLU A 23 -8.29 -10.34 18.48
CA GLU A 23 -8.52 -11.76 18.18
C GLU A 23 -7.88 -12.16 16.85
N ILE A 24 -8.19 -11.44 15.76
CA ILE A 24 -7.60 -11.67 14.43
C ILE A 24 -6.06 -11.59 14.47
N ALA A 25 -5.52 -10.60 15.17
CA ALA A 25 -4.08 -10.43 15.31
C ALA A 25 -3.44 -11.62 16.05
N ASN A 26 -4.07 -12.09 17.13
CA ASN A 26 -3.60 -13.24 17.91
C ASN A 26 -3.69 -14.55 17.13
N GLU A 27 -4.74 -14.76 16.34
CA GLU A 27 -4.86 -15.90 15.43
C GLU A 27 -3.71 -15.94 14.42
N GLY A 28 -3.37 -14.79 13.82
CA GLY A 28 -2.28 -14.67 12.87
C GLY A 28 -0.87 -14.82 13.48
N ALA A 29 -0.71 -14.56 14.78
CA ALA A 29 0.58 -14.51 15.46
C ALA A 29 1.14 -15.87 15.93
N LYS A 30 0.44 -16.98 15.67
CA LYS A 30 0.88 -18.37 15.91
C LYS A 30 1.59 -18.59 17.26
N GLY A 31 0.93 -18.18 18.35
CA GLY A 31 1.38 -18.45 19.73
C GLY A 31 2.09 -17.28 20.42
N VAL A 32 2.11 -16.10 19.82
CA VAL A 32 2.49 -14.86 20.49
C VAL A 32 1.22 -14.12 20.89
N GLU A 33 1.04 -13.87 22.19
CA GLU A 33 -0.06 -13.04 22.69
C GLU A 33 0.22 -11.57 22.33
N LEU A 34 -0.53 -11.07 21.34
CA LEU A 34 -0.50 -9.68 20.93
C LEU A 34 -1.57 -8.91 21.68
N LYS A 35 -1.19 -7.82 22.35
CA LYS A 35 -2.13 -6.85 22.94
C LYS A 35 -1.94 -5.48 22.33
N PHE A 36 -3.04 -4.84 21.99
CA PHE A 36 -3.01 -3.44 21.63
C PHE A 36 -2.96 -2.61 22.91
N GLY A 37 -1.85 -1.88 23.11
CA GLY A 37 -1.67 -1.03 24.29
C GLY A 37 -2.76 0.04 24.43
N GLU A 38 -2.86 0.62 25.63
CA GLU A 38 -3.94 1.57 26.01
C GLU A 38 -4.11 2.78 25.07
N LYS A 39 -3.08 3.12 24.29
CA LYS A 39 -3.09 4.21 23.30
C LYS A 39 -3.44 3.76 21.88
N LYS A 40 -4.22 2.68 21.73
CA LYS A 40 -4.65 2.19 20.42
C LYS A 40 -5.49 3.22 19.68
N SER A 41 -5.20 3.42 18.40
CA SER A 41 -5.94 4.31 17.52
C SER A 41 -6.03 3.69 16.13
N ILE A 42 -7.19 3.82 15.50
CA ILE A 42 -7.40 3.39 14.13
C ILE A 42 -7.60 4.61 13.25
N LYS A 43 -6.96 4.61 12.09
CA LYS A 43 -7.19 5.59 11.04
C LYS A 43 -7.50 4.83 9.76
N PRO A 44 -8.44 5.32 8.93
CA PRO A 44 -8.58 4.79 7.59
C PRO A 44 -7.22 4.88 6.89
N LEU A 45 -6.79 3.79 6.23
CA LEU A 45 -5.63 3.85 5.33
C LEU A 45 -5.85 4.88 4.20
N ALA A 46 -7.11 5.13 3.85
CA ALA A 46 -7.59 6.27 3.08
C ALA A 46 -9.09 6.51 3.38
N GLU A 47 -9.56 7.75 3.29
CA GLU A 47 -10.98 8.01 2.99
C GLU A 47 -11.24 7.38 1.61
N GLY A 48 -12.24 6.52 1.46
CA GLY A 48 -12.41 5.54 0.36
C GLY A 48 -12.50 6.06 -1.08
N VAL A 49 -12.04 7.28 -1.37
CA VAL A 49 -12.00 7.97 -2.67
C VAL A 49 -11.18 7.22 -3.73
N MET A 50 -10.35 6.23 -3.34
CA MET A 50 -9.47 5.47 -4.24
C MET A 50 -9.69 3.94 -4.20
N ILE A 51 -10.69 3.46 -3.46
CA ILE A 51 -11.05 2.03 -3.42
C ILE A 51 -11.77 1.68 -4.73
N HIS A 52 -11.23 0.73 -5.47
CA HIS A 52 -11.83 0.24 -6.71
C HIS A 52 -11.57 -1.26 -6.84
N PHE A 53 -12.39 -1.96 -7.62
CA PHE A 53 -12.07 -3.32 -8.05
C PHE A 53 -10.86 -3.24 -9.00
N GLY A 54 -9.70 -3.62 -8.47
CA GLY A 54 -8.42 -3.53 -9.16
C GLY A 54 -7.61 -4.81 -9.06
N LEU A 55 -6.43 -4.78 -9.65
CA LEU A 55 -5.46 -5.88 -9.54
C LEU A 55 -4.68 -5.71 -8.25
N ALA A 56 -4.48 -6.79 -7.47
CA ALA A 56 -3.68 -6.74 -6.24
C ALA A 56 -2.30 -6.09 -6.46
N ALA A 57 -1.68 -6.39 -7.61
CA ALA A 57 -0.45 -5.77 -8.09
C ALA A 57 -0.48 -4.23 -8.11
N THR A 58 -1.61 -3.62 -8.47
CA THR A 58 -1.75 -2.16 -8.53
C THR A 58 -1.75 -1.52 -7.14
N ASP A 59 -2.39 -2.17 -6.17
CA ASP A 59 -2.39 -1.70 -4.78
C ASP A 59 -1.01 -1.85 -4.14
N LEU A 60 -0.32 -2.97 -4.40
CA LEU A 60 1.07 -3.16 -3.97
C LEU A 60 2.01 -2.13 -4.60
N ALA A 61 1.86 -1.83 -5.90
CA ALA A 61 2.64 -0.79 -6.57
C ALA A 61 2.42 0.60 -5.95
N ARG A 62 1.18 0.95 -5.57
CA ARG A 62 0.89 2.19 -4.86
C ARG A 62 1.54 2.21 -3.49
N LEU A 63 1.34 1.14 -2.71
CA LEU A 63 1.89 1.00 -1.36
C LEU A 63 3.42 1.13 -1.36
N PHE A 64 4.10 0.40 -2.24
CA PHE A 64 5.56 0.43 -2.33
C PHE A 64 6.06 1.80 -2.79
N ASN A 65 5.36 2.48 -3.69
CA ASN A 65 5.74 3.83 -4.10
C ASN A 65 5.56 4.86 -3.00
N THR A 66 4.51 4.78 -2.19
CA THR A 66 4.25 5.76 -1.12
C THR A 66 5.14 5.51 0.09
N CYS A 67 5.35 4.25 0.47
CA CYS A 67 5.98 3.90 1.75
C CYS A 67 7.48 3.63 1.67
N LEU A 68 8.04 3.33 0.49
CA LEU A 68 9.46 3.00 0.34
C LEU A 68 10.21 4.09 -0.43
N THR A 69 11.52 4.15 -0.22
CA THR A 69 12.41 4.85 -1.17
C THR A 69 12.59 3.99 -2.42
N PRO A 70 12.96 4.58 -3.57
CA PRO A 70 13.24 3.80 -4.79
C PRO A 70 14.25 2.67 -4.54
N GLU A 71 15.32 2.95 -3.82
CA GLU A 71 16.41 2.00 -3.55
C GLU A 71 15.91 0.80 -2.74
N VAL A 72 15.15 1.05 -1.66
CA VAL A 72 14.57 -0.01 -0.83
C VAL A 72 13.57 -0.82 -1.62
N ARG A 73 12.74 -0.17 -2.46
CA ARG A 73 11.76 -0.84 -3.30
C ARG A 73 12.45 -1.78 -4.29
N HIS A 74 13.43 -1.32 -5.05
CA HIS A 74 14.15 -2.17 -6.02
C HIS A 74 14.80 -3.37 -5.35
N ALA A 75 15.45 -3.16 -4.20
CA ALA A 75 16.13 -4.23 -3.48
C ALA A 75 15.19 -5.29 -2.88
N ASN A 76 13.91 -4.96 -2.64
CA ASN A 76 13.01 -5.82 -1.86
C ASN A 76 11.70 -6.19 -2.57
N THR A 77 11.42 -5.70 -3.78
CA THR A 77 10.12 -5.90 -4.46
C THR A 77 9.74 -7.38 -4.53
N ASN A 78 10.62 -8.25 -5.05
CA ASN A 78 10.32 -9.68 -5.20
C ASN A 78 10.00 -10.34 -3.85
N LYS A 79 10.82 -10.06 -2.83
CA LYS A 79 10.59 -10.54 -1.46
C LYS A 79 9.24 -10.11 -0.89
N TYR A 80 8.81 -8.87 -1.16
CA TYR A 80 7.51 -8.39 -0.69
C TYR A 80 6.34 -9.01 -1.45
N LEU A 81 6.49 -9.24 -2.77
CA LEU A 81 5.48 -9.94 -3.57
C LEU A 81 5.32 -11.40 -3.12
N GLU A 82 6.44 -12.09 -2.88
CA GLU A 82 6.48 -13.43 -2.29
C GLU A 82 5.74 -13.45 -0.95
N LYS A 83 6.06 -12.53 -0.03
CA LYS A 83 5.40 -12.48 1.27
C LYS A 83 3.90 -12.18 1.20
N TYR A 84 3.48 -11.30 0.29
CA TYR A 84 2.07 -11.07 0.06
C TYR A 84 1.37 -12.33 -0.46
N HIS A 85 1.97 -13.03 -1.41
CA HIS A 85 1.41 -14.25 -1.98
C HIS A 85 1.31 -15.38 -0.95
N GLU A 86 2.37 -15.65 -0.19
CA GLU A 86 2.35 -16.62 0.93
C GLU A 86 1.21 -16.33 1.93
N PHE A 87 1.01 -15.06 2.25
CA PHE A 87 -0.06 -14.64 3.15
C PHE A 87 -1.44 -14.91 2.55
N LEU A 88 -1.63 -14.58 1.27
CA LEU A 88 -2.86 -14.85 0.53
C LEU A 88 -3.15 -16.35 0.45
N GLU A 89 -2.14 -17.18 0.16
CA GLU A 89 -2.27 -18.63 0.12
C GLU A 89 -2.75 -19.20 1.45
N THR A 90 -2.15 -18.73 2.55
CA THR A 90 -2.52 -19.15 3.92
C THR A 90 -3.99 -18.85 4.20
N HIS A 91 -4.44 -17.62 3.97
CA HIS A 91 -5.82 -17.20 4.25
C HIS A 91 -6.83 -17.87 3.33
N CYS A 92 -6.49 -18.05 2.05
CA CYS A 92 -7.34 -18.81 1.12
C CYS A 92 -7.51 -20.25 1.59
N LYS A 93 -6.42 -20.91 2.02
CA LYS A 93 -6.46 -22.29 2.51
C LYS A 93 -7.32 -22.42 3.77
N GLU A 94 -7.14 -21.54 4.75
CA GLU A 94 -7.93 -21.52 6.00
C GLU A 94 -9.41 -21.29 5.72
N ALA A 95 -9.74 -20.44 4.74
CA ALA A 95 -11.11 -20.19 4.31
C ALA A 95 -11.69 -21.26 3.36
N GLY A 96 -10.95 -22.33 3.03
CA GLY A 96 -11.38 -23.34 2.05
C GLY A 96 -11.57 -22.79 0.63
N LYS A 97 -10.86 -21.72 0.27
CA LYS A 97 -10.94 -21.03 -1.03
C LYS A 97 -9.71 -21.31 -1.87
N LYS A 98 -9.89 -21.23 -3.20
CA LYS A 98 -8.77 -21.26 -4.15
C LYS A 98 -8.05 -19.91 -4.17
N VAL A 99 -6.73 -19.95 -4.25
CA VAL A 99 -5.89 -18.77 -4.48
C VAL A 99 -6.16 -18.26 -5.90
N PRO A 100 -6.47 -16.96 -6.08
CA PRO A 100 -6.93 -16.44 -7.38
C PRO A 100 -5.83 -16.39 -8.46
N PHE A 101 -4.56 -16.33 -8.07
CA PHE A 101 -3.41 -16.26 -8.95
C PHE A 101 -2.17 -16.88 -8.30
N ASP A 102 -1.22 -17.33 -9.11
CA ASP A 102 0.09 -17.75 -8.63
C ASP A 102 1.07 -16.57 -8.48
N LEU A 103 2.25 -16.83 -7.92
CA LEU A 103 3.27 -15.81 -7.68
C LEU A 103 3.84 -15.23 -8.99
N GLU A 104 3.92 -16.03 -10.05
CA GLU A 104 4.41 -15.58 -11.36
C GLU A 104 3.43 -14.58 -11.96
N GLN A 105 2.13 -14.90 -11.95
CA GLN A 105 1.06 -14.01 -12.37
C GLN A 105 1.06 -12.71 -11.57
N LEU A 106 1.26 -12.76 -10.25
CA LEU A 106 1.37 -11.57 -9.40
C LEU A 106 2.58 -10.71 -9.80
N THR A 107 3.74 -11.33 -9.98
CA THR A 107 5.01 -10.64 -10.29
C THR A 107 4.97 -10.00 -11.66
N THR A 108 4.54 -10.74 -12.68
CA THR A 108 4.40 -10.25 -14.05
C THR A 108 3.38 -9.11 -14.10
N THR A 109 2.24 -9.25 -13.43
CA THR A 109 1.23 -8.19 -13.39
C THR A 109 1.75 -6.94 -12.67
N TYR A 110 2.51 -7.10 -11.58
CA TYR A 110 3.16 -5.98 -10.90
C TYR A 110 4.10 -5.24 -11.83
N GLN A 111 5.00 -5.94 -12.52
CA GLN A 111 5.96 -5.32 -13.44
C GLN A 111 5.26 -4.56 -14.58
N LEU A 112 4.22 -5.15 -15.17
CA LEU A 112 3.42 -4.53 -16.24
C LEU A 112 2.64 -3.29 -15.76
N ALA A 113 2.03 -3.38 -14.58
CA ALA A 113 1.17 -2.32 -14.06
C ALA A 113 1.96 -1.17 -13.43
N TYR A 114 3.15 -1.44 -12.90
CA TYR A 114 3.91 -0.51 -12.08
C TYR A 114 4.17 0.85 -12.75
N PRO A 115 4.68 0.95 -14.00
CA PRO A 115 4.98 2.24 -14.63
C PRO A 115 3.74 3.12 -14.79
N ARG A 116 2.60 2.50 -15.11
CA ARG A 116 1.32 3.20 -15.24
C ARG A 116 0.83 3.68 -13.88
N VAL A 117 0.90 2.83 -12.87
CA VAL A 117 0.45 3.16 -11.51
C VAL A 117 1.30 4.26 -10.89
N SER A 118 2.63 4.20 -11.06
CA SER A 118 3.55 5.22 -10.54
C SER A 118 3.37 6.56 -11.25
N ALA A 119 3.09 6.56 -12.56
CA ALA A 119 2.77 7.78 -13.31
C ALA A 119 1.50 8.47 -12.76
N TYR A 120 0.45 7.73 -12.40
CA TYR A 120 -0.75 8.30 -11.77
C TYR A 120 -0.50 8.88 -10.37
N LEU A 121 0.60 8.50 -9.70
CA LEU A 121 0.96 9.06 -8.41
C LEU A 121 1.61 10.45 -8.53
N LEU A 122 2.22 10.78 -9.68
CA LEU A 122 2.92 12.05 -9.88
C LEU A 122 2.01 13.28 -9.63
N PRO A 123 0.76 13.34 -10.12
CA PRO A 123 -0.17 14.40 -9.76
C PRO A 123 -0.52 14.43 -8.27
N ALA A 124 -0.71 13.27 -7.62
CA ALA A 124 -1.01 13.23 -6.18
C ALA A 124 0.17 13.75 -5.33
N LEU A 125 1.39 13.55 -5.80
CA LEU A 125 2.60 14.08 -5.19
C LEU A 125 2.68 15.61 -5.24
N THR A 126 2.00 16.30 -6.17
CA THR A 126 2.03 17.78 -6.19
C THR A 126 1.37 18.38 -4.95
N ALA A 127 0.26 17.79 -4.47
CA ALA A 127 -0.39 18.22 -3.23
C ALA A 127 0.53 18.05 -2.00
N VAL A 128 1.34 16.99 -1.98
CA VAL A 128 2.36 16.78 -0.94
C VAL A 128 3.43 17.87 -1.03
N LEU A 129 3.91 18.18 -2.23
CA LEU A 129 4.90 19.23 -2.43
C LEU A 129 4.38 20.59 -1.97
N GLU A 130 3.17 20.97 -2.37
CA GLU A 130 2.52 22.23 -1.96
C GLU A 130 2.48 22.35 -0.43
N LYS A 131 2.16 21.25 0.26
CA LYS A 131 2.17 21.23 1.72
C LYS A 131 3.57 21.43 2.29
N VAL A 132 4.57 20.75 1.76
CA VAL A 132 5.96 20.84 2.24
C VAL A 132 6.54 22.24 2.01
N VAL A 133 6.30 22.85 0.84
CA VAL A 133 6.81 24.21 0.55
C VAL A 133 6.17 25.27 1.45
N SER A 134 4.92 25.07 1.87
CA SER A 134 4.21 25.95 2.81
C SER A 134 4.70 25.86 4.26
N MET A 135 5.54 24.86 4.60
CA MET A 135 6.08 24.72 5.96
C MET A 135 7.07 25.85 6.30
N PRO A 136 7.15 26.26 7.57
CA PRO A 136 8.22 27.15 8.04
C PRO A 136 9.61 26.56 7.77
N ASP A 137 10.58 27.44 7.53
CA ASP A 137 11.95 27.01 7.27
C ASP A 137 12.54 26.31 8.50
N SER A 138 12.95 25.06 8.27
CA SER A 138 13.47 24.17 9.29
C SER A 138 14.31 23.07 8.63
N PRO A 139 15.26 22.45 9.36
CA PRO A 139 16.01 21.31 8.84
C PRO A 139 15.10 20.16 8.37
N ILE A 140 13.97 19.95 9.05
CA ILE A 140 12.97 18.90 8.71
C ILE A 140 12.36 19.15 7.32
N LYS A 141 12.08 20.41 6.96
CA LYS A 141 11.58 20.78 5.62
C LYS A 141 12.55 20.34 4.52
N LEU A 142 13.86 20.53 4.73
CA LEU A 142 14.89 20.09 3.78
C LEU A 142 14.93 18.57 3.64
N THR A 143 14.78 17.82 4.74
CA THR A 143 14.67 16.36 4.70
C THR A 143 13.46 15.91 3.87
N PHE A 144 12.28 16.51 4.10
CA PHE A 144 11.08 16.18 3.33
C PHE A 144 11.21 16.52 1.84
N LEU A 145 11.77 17.68 1.50
CA LEU A 145 12.03 18.05 0.11
C LEU A 145 13.01 17.08 -0.55
N GLY A 146 14.08 16.68 0.16
CA GLY A 146 15.03 15.69 -0.32
C GLY A 146 14.37 14.34 -0.62
N SER A 147 13.58 13.83 0.32
CA SER A 147 12.83 12.57 0.14
C SER A 147 11.79 12.67 -0.99
N PHE A 148 11.12 13.82 -1.13
CA PHE A 148 10.17 14.07 -2.20
C PHE A 148 10.85 14.02 -3.58
N ILE A 149 11.94 14.77 -3.75
CA ILE A 149 12.68 14.83 -5.01
C ILE A 149 13.26 13.45 -5.36
N ALA A 150 13.82 12.73 -4.40
CA ALA A 150 14.33 11.38 -4.61
C ALA A 150 13.21 10.44 -5.12
N LYS A 151 12.02 10.53 -4.54
CA LYS A 151 10.86 9.72 -4.93
C LYS A 151 10.38 10.05 -6.35
N VAL A 152 10.26 11.33 -6.70
CA VAL A 152 9.89 11.77 -8.06
C VAL A 152 10.92 11.31 -9.08
N LYS A 153 12.22 11.49 -8.81
CA LYS A 153 13.30 11.02 -9.68
C LYS A 153 13.26 9.50 -9.86
N GLY A 154 13.06 8.75 -8.78
CA GLY A 154 12.94 7.30 -8.85
C GLY A 154 11.76 6.85 -9.70
N ILE A 155 10.58 7.46 -9.56
CA ILE A 155 9.41 7.14 -10.40
C ILE A 155 9.72 7.36 -11.88
N TYR A 156 10.32 8.49 -12.26
CA TYR A 156 10.69 8.75 -13.65
C TYR A 156 11.75 7.78 -14.16
N ALA A 157 12.77 7.48 -13.36
CA ALA A 157 13.79 6.50 -13.70
C ALA A 157 13.18 5.11 -13.96
N ASP A 158 12.26 4.66 -13.10
CA ASP A 158 11.58 3.37 -13.26
C ASP A 158 10.71 3.33 -14.54
N ILE A 159 10.05 4.43 -14.88
CA ILE A 159 9.23 4.52 -16.11
C ILE A 159 10.12 4.48 -17.36
N ILE A 160 11.25 5.20 -17.34
CA ILE A 160 12.21 5.21 -18.44
C ILE A 160 12.83 3.82 -18.61
N GLU A 161 13.31 3.21 -17.52
CA GLU A 161 13.87 1.86 -17.51
C GLU A 161 12.89 0.83 -18.10
N TYR A 162 11.63 0.88 -17.67
CA TYR A 162 10.60 0.01 -18.23
C TYR A 162 10.34 0.28 -19.73
N HIS A 163 10.41 1.53 -20.16
CA HIS A 163 10.21 1.88 -21.58
C HIS A 163 11.37 1.38 -22.45
N GLU A 164 12.60 1.56 -21.98
CA GLU A 164 13.84 1.20 -22.69
C GLU A 164 14.07 -0.32 -22.69
N ASN A 165 13.78 -0.99 -21.57
CA ASN A 165 13.97 -2.43 -21.38
C ASN A 165 12.62 -3.17 -21.29
N ARG A 166 11.66 -2.76 -22.13
CA ARG A 166 10.31 -3.29 -22.09
C ARG A 166 10.34 -4.83 -22.24
N PRO A 167 9.75 -5.58 -21.31
CA PRO A 167 9.79 -7.03 -21.42
C PRO A 167 8.93 -7.51 -22.59
N GLU A 168 9.46 -8.46 -23.35
CA GLU A 168 8.71 -9.22 -24.35
C GLU A 168 7.92 -10.32 -23.60
N TYR A 169 6.61 -10.10 -23.45
CA TYR A 169 5.68 -11.11 -22.92
C TYR A 169 4.82 -11.66 -24.06
#